data_AF-A0A1J3DGI0-F1
#
_entry.id   AF-A0A1J3DGI0-F1
#
_cell.length_a   1.000
_cell.length_b   1.000
_cell.length_c   1.000
_cell.angle_alpha   90.00
_cell.angle_beta   90.00
_cell.angle_gamma   90.00
#
_symmetry.space_group_name_H-M   'P 1'
#
loop_
_entity.id
_entity.type
_entity.pdbx_description
1 polymer ?
#
loop_
_entity_poly.entity_id
_entity_poly.type
_entity_poly.pdbx_seq_one_letter_code
_entity_poly.pdbx_strand_id
1 'polypeptide(L)' 'CGVPPFWAETEQGVALAILRGVLDFKRDPWSQISESAKSLVKQMLDPDPTKRLTAQQVLDHPWIQNAKKAPNVPLGD' A
#
# COMPACT_ATOMS: atom_id res chain seq x y z
N CYS A 1 -8.11 -1.34 5.44
CA CYS A 1 -9.18 -0.43 4.99
C CYS A 1 -10.31 -1.13 4.22
N GLY A 2 -10.29 -2.46 4.04
CA GLY A 2 -11.39 -3.21 3.39
C GLY A 2 -11.61 -2.94 1.89
N VAL A 3 -11.05 -1.86 1.35
CA VAL A 3 -11.21 -1.41 -0.04
C VAL A 3 -9.93 -1.59 -0.86
N PRO A 4 -10.04 -1.90 -2.16
CA PRO A 4 -8.89 -1.99 -3.05
C PRO A 4 -8.24 -0.62 -3.27
N PRO A 5 -6.90 -0.56 -3.49
CA PRO A 5 -6.18 0.69 -3.69
C PRO A 5 -6.51 1.40 -5.01
N PHE A 6 -7.01 0.65 -6.00
CA PHE A 6 -7.52 1.15 -7.26
C PHE A 6 -8.97 0.69 -7.37
N TRP A 7 -9.89 1.64 -7.44
CA TRP A 7 -11.32 1.36 -7.46
C TRP A 7 -12.05 2.29 -8.43
N ALA A 8 -13.03 1.72 -9.14
CA ALA A 8 -14.02 2.41 -9.93
C ALA A 8 -15.25 1.50 -10.06
N GLU A 9 -16.37 2.05 -10.52
CA GLU A 9 -17.61 1.28 -10.74
C GLU A 9 -17.52 0.27 -11.90
N THR A 10 -16.59 0.49 -12.84
CA THR A 10 -16.42 -0.35 -14.04
C THR A 10 -15.00 -0.90 -14.14
N GLU A 11 -14.85 -2.04 -14.82
CA GLU A 11 -13.54 -2.66 -15.07
C GLU A 11 -12.59 -1.72 -15.81
N GLN A 12 -13.11 -0.98 -16.80
CA GLN A 12 -12.33 0.02 -17.55
C GLN A 12 -11.87 1.15 -16.63
N GLY A 13 -12.72 1.58 -15.70
CA GLY A 13 -12.35 2.56 -14.69
C GLY A 13 -11.25 2.06 -13.75
N VAL A 14 -11.32 0.79 -13.34
CA VAL A 14 -10.29 0.14 -12.51
C VAL A 14 -8.96 0.06 -13.27
N ALA A 15 -8.98 -0.34 -14.55
CA ALA A 15 -7.78 -0.38 -15.39
C ALA A 15 -7.13 1.01 -15.53
N LEU A 16 -7.94 2.06 -15.75
CA LEU A 16 -7.44 3.44 -15.78
C LEU A 16 -6.86 3.89 -14.42
N ALA A 17 -7.46 3.48 -13.31
CA ALA A 17 -6.94 3.77 -11.98
C ALA A 17 -5.58 3.07 -11.73
N ILE A 18 -5.43 1.82 -12.16
CA ILE A 18 -4.16 1.07 -12.11
C ILE A 18 -3.10 1.79 -12.96
N LEU A 19 -3.43 2.18 -14.19
CA LEU A 19 -2.50 2.88 -15.07
C LEU A 19 -2.05 4.24 -14.52
N ARG A 20 -2.93 4.95 -13.78
CA ARG A 20 -2.56 6.18 -13.09
C ARG A 20 -1.63 5.94 -11.90
N GLY A 21 -1.75 4.79 -11.23
CA GLY A 21 -0.87 4.39 -10.13
C GLY A 21 -0.90 5.30 -8.90
N VAL A 22 -1.93 6.15 -8.76
CA VAL A 22 -2.04 7.09 -7.64
C VAL A 22 -2.62 6.37 -6.43
N LEU A 23 -1.83 6.30 -5.36
CA LEU A 23 -2.25 5.76 -4.06
C LEU A 23 -2.68 6.90 -3.13
N ASP A 24 -3.84 6.77 -2.51
CA ASP A 24 -4.34 7.73 -1.53
C ASP A 24 -4.16 7.20 -0.09
N PHE A 25 -3.13 7.70 0.59
CA PHE A 25 -2.86 7.40 2.00
C PHE A 25 -3.40 8.45 2.98
N LYS A 26 -4.15 9.44 2.50
CA LYS A 26 -4.68 10.52 3.34
C LYS A 26 -6.03 10.16 3.97
N ARG A 27 -6.81 9.29 3.30
CA ARG A 27 -8.13 8.86 3.78
C ARG A 27 -8.01 7.86 4.92
N ASP A 28 -8.93 7.91 5.86
CA ASP A 28 -9.00 6.92 6.93
C ASP A 28 -9.26 5.52 6.36
N PRO A 29 -8.68 4.47 6.96
CA PRO A 29 -7.82 4.49 8.15
C PRO A 29 -6.32 4.75 7.84
N TRP A 30 -5.94 5.01 6.58
CA TRP A 30 -4.52 5.17 6.21
C TRP A 30 -3.84 6.35 6.89
N SER A 31 -4.58 7.40 7.26
CA SER A 31 -4.03 8.52 8.04
C SER A 31 -3.33 8.04 9.33
N GLN A 32 -3.84 6.98 9.97
CA GLN A 32 -3.35 6.42 11.24
C GLN A 32 -2.31 5.30 11.08
N ILE A 33 -2.08 4.84 9.85
CA ILE A 33 -1.10 3.78 9.56
C ILE A 33 0.32 4.37 9.58
N SER A 34 1.28 3.60 10.12
CA SER A 34 2.69 4.01 10.18
C SER A 34 3.26 4.34 8.79
N GLU A 35 4.12 5.37 8.73
CA GLU A 35 4.80 5.76 7.48
C GLU A 35 5.65 4.64 6.87
N SER A 36 6.23 3.77 7.71
CA SER A 36 7.00 2.61 7.24
C SER A 36 6.13 1.62 6.46
N ALA A 37 4.88 1.40 6.89
CA ALA A 37 3.93 0.56 6.16
C ALA A 37 3.52 1.19 4.83
N LYS A 38 3.21 2.50 4.82
CA LYS A 38 2.87 3.25 3.60
C LYS A 38 4.02 3.22 2.59
N SER A 39 5.25 3.38 3.08
CA SER A 39 6.46 3.29 2.26
C SER A 39 6.61 1.92 1.61
N LEU A 40 6.37 0.83 2.35
CA LEU A 40 6.41 -0.52 1.79
C LEU A 40 5.39 -0.67 0.66
N VAL A 41 4.12 -0.32 0.92
CA VAL A 41 3.03 -0.44 -0.06
C VAL A 41 3.32 0.37 -1.33
N LYS A 42 3.84 1.59 -1.17
CA LYS A 42 4.22 2.45 -2.31
C LYS A 42 5.29 1.79 -3.19
N GLN A 43 6.30 1.17 -2.60
CA GLN A 43 7.38 0.51 -3.34
C GLN A 43 6.94 -0.84 -3.95
N MET A 44 5.98 -1.54 -3.33
CA MET A 44 5.39 -2.75 -3.89
C MET A 44 4.47 -2.47 -5.10
N LEU A 45 3.83 -1.30 -5.12
CA LEU A 45 2.92 -0.87 -6.17
C LEU A 45 3.55 0.17 -7.12
N ASP A 46 4.89 0.22 -7.19
CA ASP A 46 5.59 1.11 -8.12
C ASP A 46 5.21 0.75 -9.57
N PRO A 47 4.74 1.73 -10.39
CA PRO A 47 4.43 1.51 -11.79
C PRO A 47 5.64 1.06 -12.62
N ASP A 48 6.84 1.50 -12.23
CA ASP A 48 8.09 1.10 -12.87
C ASP A 48 8.54 -0.26 -12.31
N PRO A 49 8.50 -1.34 -13.12
CA PRO A 49 8.86 -2.68 -12.65
C PRO A 49 10.33 -2.78 -12.22
N THR A 50 11.20 -1.88 -12.66
CA THR A 50 12.62 -1.86 -12.26
C THR A 50 12.83 -1.25 -10.88
N LYS A 51 11.89 -0.41 -10.41
CA LYS A 51 11.88 0.17 -9.06
C LYS A 51 11.05 -0.63 -8.08
N ARG A 52 10.12 -1.45 -8.58
CA ARG A 52 9.25 -2.30 -7.76
C ARG A 52 10.08 -3.31 -6.96
N LEU A 53 9.79 -3.42 -5.66
CA LEU A 53 10.47 -4.39 -4.81
C LEU A 53 10.22 -5.82 -5.28
N THR A 54 11.28 -6.61 -5.29
CA THR A 54 11.19 -8.07 -5.34
C THR A 54 10.62 -8.62 -4.04
N ALA A 55 10.10 -9.85 -4.07
CA ALA A 55 9.60 -10.52 -2.89
C ALA A 55 10.64 -10.60 -1.76
N GLN A 56 11.92 -10.85 -2.11
CA GLN A 56 13.00 -10.89 -1.12
C GLN A 56 13.21 -9.52 -0.46
N GLN A 57 13.25 -8.44 -1.24
CA GLN A 57 13.39 -7.09 -0.68
C GLN A 57 12.20 -6.67 0.18
N VAL A 58 10.99 -7.17 -0.13
CA VAL A 58 9.80 -6.97 0.74
C VAL A 58 10.01 -7.66 2.09
N LEU A 59 10.48 -8.92 2.10
CA LEU A 59 10.78 -9.64 3.34
C LEU A 59 11.84 -8.93 4.18
N ASP A 60 12.84 -8.33 3.53
CA ASP A 60 13.93 -7.61 4.19
C ASP A 60 13.53 -6.17 4.61
N HIS A 61 12.34 -5.69 4.23
CA HIS A 61 11.90 -4.33 4.53
C HIS A 61 11.73 -4.11 6.05
N PRO A 62 12.16 -2.95 6.60
CA PRO A 62 12.09 -2.68 8.04
C PRO A 62 10.72 -2.86 8.67
N TRP A 63 9.64 -2.58 7.92
CA TRP A 63 8.28 -2.78 8.41
C TRP A 63 7.96 -4.27 8.68
N ILE A 64 8.39 -5.17 7.79
CA ILE A 64 8.20 -6.62 7.95
C ILE A 64 9.10 -7.15 9.07
N GLN A 65 10.38 -6.77 9.05
CA GLN A 65 11.37 -7.22 10.04
C GLN A 65 11.03 -6.74 11.48
N ASN A 66 10.39 -5.58 11.61
CA ASN A 66 9.98 -5.02 12.90
C ASN A 66 8.47 -5.15 13.15
N ALA A 67 7.80 -6.14 12.56
CA ALA A 67 6.35 -6.33 12.74
C ALA A 67 5.90 -6.34 14.21
N LYS A 68 6.74 -6.87 15.13
CA LYS A 68 6.49 -6.87 16.59
C LYS A 68 6.48 -5.48 17.22
N LYS A 69 7.06 -4.46 16.57
CA LYS A 69 7.12 -3.07 17.02
C LYS A 69 6.13 -2.17 16.27
N ALA A 70 5.50 -2.67 15.22
CA ALA A 70 4.49 -1.91 14.51
C ALA A 70 3.28 -1.71 15.44
N PRO A 71 2.75 -0.48 15.56
CA PRO A 71 1.59 -0.23 16.41
C PRO A 71 0.41 -1.04 15.89
N ASN A 72 -0.24 -1.79 16.78
CA ASN A 72 -1.50 -2.45 16.46
C ASN A 72 -2.63 -1.42 16.50
N VAL A 73 -2.81 -0.71 15.39
CA VAL A 73 -3.83 0.33 15.24
C VAL A 73 -5.15 -0.34 14.86
N PRO A 74 -6.21 -0.27 15.69
CA PRO A 74 -7.53 -0.74 15.30
C PRO A 74 -8.03 0.07 14.11
N LEU A 75 -8.46 -0.60 13.04
CA LEU A 75 -8.88 0.05 11.79
C LEU A 75 -10.41 0.18 11.67
N GLY A 76 -11.12 -0.01 12.79
CA GLY A 76 -12.57 -0.20 12.82
C GLY A 76 -12.97 -1.68 12.64
N ASP A 77 -14.25 -1.97 12.86
CA ASP A 77 -14.89 -3.25 12.56
C ASP A 77 -15.11 -3.43 11.04
#